data_AF-A0A4P8SKL8-F1
#
_entry.id   AF-A0A4P8SKL8-F1
#
_cell.length_a   1.000
_cell.length_b   1.000
_cell.length_c   1.000
_cell.angle_alpha   90.00
_cell.angle_beta   90.00
_cell.angle_gamma   90.00
#
_symmetry.space_group_name_H-M   'P 1'
#
loop_
_entity.id
_entity.type
_entity.pdbx_description
1 polymer ?
#
loop_
_entity_poly.entity_id
_entity_poly.type
_entity_poly.pdbx_seq_one_letter_code
_entity_poly.pdbx_strand_id
1 'polypeptide(L)'
;MCNILTLLIFGVAEKSKRHFGNDAKRQHERYYTMKTITVATKELEGISLDWAVAIATKQAVWCEQGMIFQHGDGFPEYYQPSANWNQAGKLIEQYNVWLSSQDKESGNRVNIASCSPHVDAAIQQGQTALIAACRAIVMMALGACVEIPDLIKGRYASDK
;
A
#
# COMPACT_ATOMS: atom_id res chain seq x y z
N MET A 1 -10.35 17.58 -1.31
CA MET A 1 -9.76 17.51 -2.65
C MET A 1 -8.54 16.60 -2.57
N CYS A 2 -8.57 15.41 -3.17
CA CYS A 2 -7.37 14.56 -3.29
C CYS A 2 -7.50 13.61 -4.50
N ASN A 3 -7.52 14.16 -5.71
CA ASN A 3 -7.50 13.39 -6.97
C ASN A 3 -6.05 13.10 -7.40
N ILE A 4 -5.29 12.41 -6.56
CA ILE A 4 -3.93 11.94 -6.91
C ILE A 4 -3.99 10.53 -7.53
N LEU A 5 -5.03 9.74 -7.22
CA LEU A 5 -5.14 8.35 -7.68
C LEU A 5 -5.44 8.21 -9.18
N THR A 6 -5.97 9.26 -9.82
CA THR A 6 -6.34 9.20 -11.23
C THR A 6 -5.12 8.98 -12.13
N LEU A 7 -3.93 9.52 -11.82
CA LEU A 7 -2.79 9.51 -12.74
C LEU A 7 -1.97 8.21 -12.81
N LEU A 8 -1.93 7.37 -11.76
CA LEU A 8 -1.08 6.17 -11.76
C LEU A 8 -1.63 5.04 -12.64
N ILE A 9 -2.93 5.04 -12.94
CA ILE A 9 -3.56 4.04 -13.82
C ILE A 9 -3.39 4.41 -15.32
N PHE A 10 -3.16 5.68 -15.66
CA PHE A 10 -3.04 6.11 -17.08
C PHE A 10 -1.78 5.60 -17.78
N GLY A 11 -0.69 5.32 -17.04
CA GLY A 11 0.56 4.84 -17.64
C GLY A 11 0.42 3.50 -18.37
N VAL A 12 -0.51 2.65 -17.93
CA VAL A 12 -0.83 1.37 -18.59
C VAL A 12 -1.81 1.58 -19.76
N ALA A 13 -2.75 2.52 -19.63
CA ALA A 13 -3.77 2.77 -20.64
C ALA A 13 -3.26 3.55 -21.87
N GLU A 14 -2.20 4.36 -21.75
CA GLU A 14 -1.77 5.25 -22.83
C GLU A 14 -1.11 4.50 -24.01
N LYS A 15 -0.49 3.34 -23.76
CA LYS A 15 0.06 2.48 -24.83
C LYS A 15 -1.02 1.81 -25.68
N SER A 16 -2.26 1.70 -25.19
CA SER A 16 -3.37 1.02 -25.88
C SER A 16 -4.10 1.91 -26.89
N LYS A 17 -3.98 3.24 -26.78
CA LYS A 17 -4.80 4.22 -27.55
C LYS A 17 -4.45 4.36 -29.04
N ARG A 18 -3.41 3.70 -29.56
CA ARG A 18 -2.94 3.92 -30.94
C ARG A 18 -3.71 3.15 -32.03
N HIS A 19 -4.67 2.27 -31.74
CA HIS A 19 -5.24 1.43 -32.81
C HIS A 19 -6.73 1.04 -32.79
N PHE A 20 -7.56 1.46 -31.84
CA PHE A 20 -8.95 0.97 -31.80
C PHE A 20 -9.99 2.06 -31.56
N GLY A 21 -10.94 2.16 -32.50
CA GLY A 21 -12.07 3.08 -32.52
C GLY A 21 -13.15 2.75 -31.49
N ASN A 22 -14.31 3.41 -31.64
CA ASN A 22 -15.39 3.62 -30.65
C ASN A 22 -15.86 2.44 -29.76
N ASP A 23 -15.56 1.17 -30.09
CA ASP A 23 -15.74 0.02 -29.18
C ASP A 23 -14.81 0.06 -27.95
N ALA A 24 -13.63 0.66 -28.08
CA ALA A 24 -12.70 0.84 -26.97
C ALA A 24 -13.28 1.75 -25.88
N LYS A 25 -14.10 2.75 -26.21
CA LYS A 25 -14.74 3.63 -25.20
C LYS A 25 -15.80 2.89 -24.39
N ARG A 26 -16.59 2.03 -25.03
CA ARG A 26 -17.65 1.25 -24.38
C ARG A 26 -17.11 0.08 -23.55
N GLN A 27 -15.96 -0.46 -23.94
CA GLN A 27 -15.20 -1.38 -23.10
C GLN A 27 -14.42 -0.64 -22.00
N HIS A 28 -13.87 0.56 -22.23
CA HIS A 28 -13.17 1.37 -21.22
C HIS A 28 -14.08 1.85 -20.09
N GLU A 29 -15.36 2.14 -20.36
CA GLU A 29 -16.36 2.48 -19.33
C GLU A 29 -16.90 1.24 -18.57
N ARG A 30 -16.84 0.05 -19.20
CA ARG A 30 -17.16 -1.24 -18.54
C ARG A 30 -15.96 -1.85 -17.80
N TYR A 31 -14.75 -1.49 -18.18
CA TYR A 31 -13.50 -1.80 -17.49
C TYR A 31 -13.24 -0.71 -16.44
N TYR A 32 -13.88 -0.90 -15.28
CA TYR A 32 -13.40 -0.40 -13.99
C TYR A 32 -13.56 1.11 -13.70
N THR A 33 -14.77 1.52 -13.31
CA THR A 33 -14.85 2.32 -12.07
C THR A 33 -14.39 1.38 -10.95
N MET A 34 -13.09 1.40 -10.58
CA MET A 34 -12.64 0.67 -9.39
C MET A 34 -13.43 1.20 -8.23
N LYS A 35 -14.39 0.39 -7.77
CA LYS A 35 -15.03 0.63 -6.49
C LYS A 35 -13.91 0.62 -5.47
N THR A 36 -13.64 1.78 -4.91
CA THR A 36 -12.72 1.93 -3.80
C THR A 36 -13.52 1.89 -2.51
N ILE A 37 -12.80 1.60 -1.43
CA ILE A 37 -13.30 1.71 -0.08
C ILE A 37 -12.31 2.57 0.71
N THR A 38 -12.82 3.33 1.66
CA THR A 38 -11.99 4.04 2.62
C THR A 38 -11.72 3.13 3.82
N VAL A 39 -10.45 2.95 4.17
CA VAL A 39 -10.00 2.13 5.30
C VAL A 39 -9.10 2.97 6.19
N ALA A 40 -9.20 2.80 7.51
CA ALA A 40 -8.29 3.47 8.44
C ALA A 40 -6.87 2.88 8.29
N THR A 41 -5.86 3.74 8.27
CA THR A 41 -4.45 3.31 8.09
C THR A 41 -4.02 2.29 9.15
N LYS A 42 -4.49 2.44 10.38
CA LYS A 42 -4.24 1.50 11.49
C LYS A 42 -4.84 0.10 11.28
N GLU A 43 -5.80 -0.05 10.37
CA GLU A 43 -6.50 -1.31 10.05
C GLU A 43 -5.94 -1.99 8.79
N LEU A 44 -5.05 -1.31 8.04
CA LEU A 44 -4.43 -1.89 6.85
C LEU A 44 -3.49 -3.03 7.21
N GLU A 45 -3.65 -4.18 6.55
CA GLU A 45 -2.83 -5.38 6.73
C GLU A 45 -2.62 -6.13 5.40
N GLY A 46 -1.56 -6.94 5.35
CA GLY A 46 -1.18 -7.73 4.19
C GLY A 46 -1.20 -6.92 2.89
N ILE A 47 -1.82 -7.47 1.85
CA ILE A 47 -1.89 -6.86 0.52
C ILE A 47 -2.51 -5.45 0.50
N SER A 48 -3.48 -5.17 1.37
CA SER A 48 -4.09 -3.85 1.45
C SER A 48 -3.12 -2.80 1.97
N LEU A 49 -2.26 -3.19 2.92
CA LEU A 49 -1.17 -2.36 3.42
C LEU A 49 -0.08 -2.21 2.35
N ASP A 50 0.32 -3.30 1.70
CA ASP A 50 1.35 -3.28 0.65
C ASP A 50 0.94 -2.36 -0.52
N TRP A 51 -0.32 -2.42 -0.94
CA TRP A 51 -0.88 -1.50 -1.95
C TRP A 51 -0.83 -0.04 -1.50
N ALA A 52 -1.26 0.23 -0.26
CA ALA A 52 -1.23 1.58 0.28
C ALA A 52 0.21 2.12 0.36
N VAL A 53 1.18 1.27 0.71
CA VAL A 53 2.61 1.61 0.70
C VAL A 53 3.07 1.93 -0.72
N ALA A 54 2.69 1.15 -1.72
CA ALA A 54 3.04 1.44 -3.10
C ALA A 54 2.52 2.81 -3.56
N ILE A 55 1.28 3.18 -3.19
CA ILE A 55 0.73 4.51 -3.46
C ILE A 55 1.51 5.60 -2.72
N ALA A 56 1.71 5.42 -1.40
CA ALA A 56 2.40 6.38 -0.54
C ALA A 56 3.82 6.68 -1.03
N THR A 57 4.50 5.65 -1.53
CA THR A 57 5.88 5.70 -2.00
C THR A 57 6.01 5.98 -3.49
N LYS A 58 4.89 6.05 -4.21
CA LYS A 58 4.83 6.16 -5.68
C LYS A 58 5.60 5.04 -6.38
N GLN A 59 5.62 3.85 -5.78
CA GLN A 59 6.23 2.66 -6.36
C GLN A 59 5.43 2.21 -7.59
N ALA A 60 6.13 1.92 -8.68
CA ALA A 60 5.53 1.34 -9.87
C ALA A 60 5.19 -0.14 -9.61
N VAL A 61 3.91 -0.41 -9.34
CA VAL A 61 3.38 -1.75 -9.11
C VAL A 61 2.17 -2.03 -9.97
N TRP A 62 1.86 -3.31 -10.17
CA TRP A 62 0.59 -3.76 -10.74
C TRP A 62 0.00 -4.88 -9.89
N CYS A 63 -1.31 -5.09 -10.04
CA CYS A 63 -1.99 -6.21 -9.41
C CYS A 63 -2.39 -7.24 -10.47
N GLU A 64 -2.06 -8.50 -10.20
CA GLU A 64 -2.44 -9.63 -11.03
C GLU A 64 -2.86 -10.77 -10.10
N GLN A 65 -4.03 -11.37 -10.36
CA GLN A 65 -4.57 -12.51 -9.61
C GLN A 65 -4.66 -12.29 -8.09
N GLY A 66 -4.82 -11.03 -7.64
CA GLY A 66 -4.90 -10.69 -6.23
C GLY A 66 -3.55 -10.70 -5.52
N MET A 67 -2.45 -10.54 -6.25
CA MET A 67 -1.10 -10.32 -5.76
C MET A 67 -0.58 -9.00 -6.33
N ILE A 68 0.36 -8.34 -5.64
CA ILE A 68 0.99 -7.10 -6.09
C ILE A 68 2.40 -7.44 -6.56
N PHE A 69 2.76 -6.91 -7.72
CA PHE A 69 4.06 -7.12 -8.33
C PHE A 69 4.76 -5.81 -8.59
N GLN A 70 6.09 -5.85 -8.52
CA GLN A 70 6.99 -4.80 -8.96
C GLN A 70 7.94 -5.35 -10.04
N HIS A 71 8.62 -4.45 -10.75
CA HIS A 71 9.69 -4.85 -11.65
C HIS A 71 10.92 -5.32 -10.83
N GLY A 72 11.37 -6.54 -11.07
CA GLY A 72 12.64 -7.08 -10.58
C GLY A 72 13.69 -7.20 -11.68
N ASP A 73 14.85 -7.74 -11.32
CA ASP A 73 15.98 -7.93 -12.23
C ASP A 73 15.75 -9.15 -13.15
N GLY A 74 14.97 -8.92 -14.21
CA GLY A 74 14.67 -9.91 -15.26
C GLY A 74 13.32 -10.59 -15.14
N PHE A 75 12.70 -10.61 -13.94
CA PHE A 75 11.35 -11.16 -13.72
C PHE A 75 10.54 -10.29 -12.75
N PRO A 76 9.19 -10.32 -12.82
CA PRO A 76 8.34 -9.74 -11.80
C PRO A 76 8.62 -10.29 -10.40
N GLU A 77 8.64 -9.41 -9.41
CA GLU A 77 8.77 -9.77 -8.00
C GLU A 77 7.51 -9.41 -7.24
N TYR A 78 7.14 -10.23 -6.25
CA TYR A 78 6.08 -9.87 -5.31
C TYR A 78 6.46 -8.61 -4.54
N TYR A 79 5.55 -7.64 -4.48
CA TYR A 79 5.68 -6.45 -3.65
C TYR A 79 4.91 -6.66 -2.34
N GLN A 80 5.66 -6.92 -1.28
CA GLN A 80 5.17 -7.28 0.05
C GLN A 80 5.99 -6.60 1.16
N PRO A 81 6.16 -5.26 1.16
CA PRO A 81 6.99 -4.57 2.15
C PRO A 81 6.52 -4.81 3.60
N SER A 82 5.24 -5.10 3.85
CA SER A 82 4.76 -5.44 5.18
C SER A 82 5.27 -6.80 5.71
N ALA A 83 5.84 -7.63 4.84
CA ALA A 83 6.36 -8.97 5.17
C ALA A 83 7.80 -9.23 4.70
N ASN A 84 8.40 -8.36 3.87
CA ASN A 84 9.72 -8.57 3.27
C ASN A 84 10.72 -7.45 3.64
N TRP A 85 11.73 -7.79 4.45
CA TRP A 85 12.79 -6.87 4.89
C TRP A 85 13.63 -6.29 3.74
N ASN A 86 13.86 -7.04 2.65
CA ASN A 86 14.65 -6.52 1.53
C ASN A 86 13.95 -5.34 0.83
N GLN A 87 12.63 -5.28 0.93
CA GLN A 87 11.81 -4.19 0.39
C GLN A 87 11.63 -3.08 1.43
N ALA A 88 11.20 -3.44 2.64
CA ALA A 88 10.94 -2.45 3.68
C ALA A 88 12.20 -1.78 4.24
N GLY A 89 13.36 -2.47 4.26
CA GLY A 89 14.61 -1.89 4.76
C GLY A 89 14.99 -0.62 3.99
N LYS A 90 14.88 -0.64 2.66
CA LYS A 90 15.11 0.54 1.81
C LYS A 90 14.14 1.68 2.14
N LEU A 91 12.87 1.35 2.36
CA LEU A 91 11.83 2.32 2.72
C LEU A 91 12.06 2.91 4.11
N ILE A 92 12.47 2.09 5.08
CA ILE A 92 12.78 2.52 6.45
C ILE A 92 13.87 3.59 6.43
N GLU A 93 14.96 3.36 5.70
CA GLU A 93 16.03 4.33 5.52
C GLU A 93 15.53 5.59 4.78
N GLN A 94 14.86 5.41 3.64
CA GLN A 94 14.41 6.51 2.79
C GLN A 94 13.44 7.46 3.50
N TYR A 95 12.55 6.92 4.34
CA TYR A 95 11.52 7.69 5.04
C TYR A 95 11.90 8.01 6.49
N ASN A 96 13.14 7.73 6.88
CA ASN A 96 13.67 7.93 8.22
C ASN A 96 12.72 7.38 9.29
N VAL A 97 12.37 6.09 9.16
CA VAL A 97 11.41 5.44 10.05
C VAL A 97 12.11 5.06 11.35
N TRP A 98 11.61 5.59 12.46
CA TRP A 98 12.00 5.11 13.79
C TRP A 98 11.22 3.85 14.13
N LEU A 99 11.92 2.81 14.58
CA LEU A 99 11.33 1.54 15.01
C LEU A 99 11.58 1.32 16.49
N SER A 100 10.55 0.89 17.20
CA SER A 100 10.65 0.47 18.59
C SER A 100 9.57 -0.56 18.90
N SER A 101 9.52 -0.98 20.15
CA SER A 101 8.51 -1.90 20.65
C SER A 101 8.16 -1.54 22.07
N GLN A 102 6.92 -1.82 22.45
CA GLN A 102 6.44 -1.62 23.80
C GLN A 102 5.83 -2.93 24.30
N ASP A 103 6.21 -3.33 25.50
CA ASP A 103 5.54 -4.42 26.19
C ASP A 103 4.22 -3.89 26.77
N LYS A 104 3.11 -4.56 26.47
CA LYS A 104 1.82 -4.27 27.08
C LYS A 104 1.72 -4.96 28.43
N GLU A 105 0.95 -4.37 29.34
CA GLU A 105 0.63 -4.97 30.66
C GLU A 105 0.04 -6.39 30.52
N SER A 106 -0.62 -6.69 29.40
CA SER A 106 -1.13 -8.03 29.07
C SER A 106 -0.04 -9.07 28.75
N GLY A 107 1.24 -8.72 28.83
CA GLY A 107 2.38 -9.56 28.45
C GLY A 107 2.65 -9.65 26.95
N ASN A 108 1.85 -8.96 26.12
CA ASN A 108 2.02 -8.97 24.66
C ASN A 108 2.89 -7.79 24.22
N ARG A 109 3.91 -8.05 23.40
CA ARG A 109 4.73 -7.01 22.79
C ARG A 109 4.05 -6.45 21.55
N VAL A 110 4.00 -5.13 21.42
CA VAL A 110 3.57 -4.44 20.20
C VAL A 110 4.74 -3.71 19.56
N ASN A 111 4.82 -3.75 18.25
CA ASN A 111 5.82 -2.96 17.51
C ASN A 111 5.23 -1.59 17.20
N ILE A 112 6.05 -0.55 17.37
CA ILE A 112 5.69 0.83 17.10
C ILE A 112 6.66 1.44 16.11
N ALA A 113 6.14 2.29 15.23
CA ALA A 113 6.96 3.03 14.28
C ALA A 113 6.40 4.43 14.05
N SER A 114 7.29 5.36 13.69
CA SER A 114 6.89 6.70 13.25
C SER A 114 7.87 7.20 12.20
N CYS A 115 7.37 8.04 11.28
CA CYS A 115 8.22 8.79 10.35
C CYS A 115 8.43 10.21 10.87
N SER A 116 9.48 10.89 10.41
CA SER A 116 9.73 12.31 10.69
C SER A 116 8.47 13.15 10.42
N PRO A 117 8.07 14.08 11.33
CA PRO A 117 8.81 14.59 12.49
C PRO A 117 8.66 13.80 13.80
N HIS A 118 8.21 12.54 13.76
CA HIS A 118 8.07 11.65 14.92
C HIS A 118 7.16 12.19 16.04
N VAL A 119 6.02 12.76 15.66
CA VAL A 119 4.98 13.22 16.61
C VAL A 119 4.07 12.07 17.02
N ASP A 120 3.53 12.12 18.24
CA ASP A 120 2.70 11.05 18.82
C ASP A 120 1.51 10.65 17.94
N ALA A 121 0.84 11.62 17.31
CA ALA A 121 -0.29 11.37 16.42
C ALA A 121 0.09 10.56 15.15
N ALA A 122 1.37 10.50 14.80
CA ALA A 122 1.88 9.75 13.66
C ALA A 122 2.47 8.38 14.06
N ILE A 123 2.51 8.04 15.35
CA ILE A 123 2.96 6.72 15.81
C ILE A 123 1.95 5.67 15.36
N GLN A 124 2.43 4.67 14.64
CA GLN A 124 1.64 3.53 14.19
C GLN A 124 2.09 2.25 14.89
N GLN A 125 1.14 1.36 15.11
CA GLN A 125 1.37 0.07 15.74
C GLN A 125 1.21 -1.06 14.73
N GLY A 126 1.91 -2.16 14.96
CA GLY A 126 1.80 -3.38 14.16
C GLY A 126 2.16 -4.63 14.95
N GLN A 127 1.66 -5.77 14.48
CA GLN A 127 2.04 -7.07 15.04
C GLN A 127 3.52 -7.38 14.77
N THR A 128 4.08 -6.83 13.69
CA THR A 128 5.50 -6.88 13.34
C THR A 128 6.05 -5.46 13.15
N ALA A 129 7.38 -5.32 13.24
CA ALA A 129 8.05 -4.04 12.96
C ALA A 129 7.75 -3.54 11.54
N LEU A 130 7.68 -4.44 10.56
CA LEU A 130 7.39 -4.09 9.16
C LEU A 130 5.96 -3.57 8.96
N ILE A 131 4.96 -4.18 9.62
CA ILE A 131 3.59 -3.68 9.58
C ILE A 131 3.53 -2.29 10.20
N ALA A 132 4.16 -2.08 11.36
CA ALA A 132 4.21 -0.76 12.00
C ALA A 132 4.88 0.29 11.08
N ALA A 133 6.04 -0.05 10.50
CA ALA A 133 6.79 0.81 9.60
C ALA A 133 5.97 1.21 8.36
N CYS A 134 5.37 0.23 7.69
CA CYS A 134 4.53 0.44 6.52
C CYS A 134 3.34 1.34 6.84
N ARG A 135 2.65 1.11 7.97
CA ARG A 135 1.55 1.97 8.42
C ARG A 135 2.05 3.39 8.70
N ALA A 136 3.23 3.56 9.29
CA ALA A 136 3.80 4.89 9.57
C ALA A 136 4.09 5.66 8.27
N ILE A 137 4.63 4.99 7.25
CA ILE A 137 4.86 5.58 5.92
C ILE A 137 3.54 6.01 5.28
N VAL A 138 2.52 5.13 5.33
CA VAL A 138 1.18 5.43 4.81
C VAL A 138 0.54 6.59 5.56
N MET A 139 0.63 6.61 6.89
CA MET A 139 0.09 7.69 7.73
C MET A 139 0.73 9.04 7.37
N MET A 140 2.05 9.06 7.19
CA MET A 140 2.79 10.29 6.85
C MET A 140 2.46 10.80 5.45
N ALA A 141 2.30 9.90 4.47
CA ALA A 141 2.06 10.29 3.08
C ALA A 141 0.58 10.54 2.74
N LEU A 142 -0.33 9.73 3.29
CA LEU A 142 -1.75 9.67 2.89
C LEU A 142 -2.70 10.02 4.03
N GLY A 143 -2.24 10.02 5.29
CA GLY A 143 -3.05 10.35 6.46
C GLY A 143 -3.74 9.14 7.11
N ALA A 144 -4.73 9.43 7.95
CA ALA A 144 -5.36 8.43 8.82
C ALA A 144 -6.32 7.47 8.10
N CYS A 145 -6.76 7.83 6.89
CA CYS A 145 -7.66 7.04 6.06
C CYS A 145 -7.15 7.00 4.63
N VAL A 146 -7.23 5.84 3.99
CA VAL A 146 -6.75 5.63 2.61
C VAL A 146 -7.86 5.01 1.79
N GLU A 147 -7.97 5.46 0.53
CA GLU A 147 -8.80 4.80 -0.47
C GLU A 147 -8.01 3.67 -1.13
N ILE A 148 -8.53 2.45 -1.02
CA ILE A 148 -7.98 1.27 -1.67
C ILE A 148 -9.03 0.60 -2.57
N PRO A 149 -8.64 -0.12 -3.62
CA PRO A 149 -9.58 -0.94 -4.39
C PRO A 149 -10.29 -1.98 -3.50
N ASP A 150 -11.61 -2.14 -3.65
CA ASP A 150 -12.40 -3.13 -2.89
C ASP A 150 -11.87 -4.56 -3.11
N LEU A 151 -11.30 -4.84 -4.28
CA LEU A 151 -10.78 -6.15 -4.68
C LEU A 151 -9.61 -6.67 -3.81
N ILE A 152 -8.89 -5.76 -3.14
CA ILE A 152 -7.74 -6.08 -2.28
C ILE A 152 -8.07 -6.01 -0.79
N LYS A 153 -9.33 -5.66 -0.42
CA LYS A 153 -9.76 -5.76 0.98
C LYS A 153 -9.82 -7.24 1.40
N GLY A 154 -9.24 -7.58 2.54
CA GLY A 154 -9.50 -8.85 3.23
C GLY A 154 -8.87 -10.12 2.63
N ARG A 155 -8.04 -10.05 1.58
CA ARG A 155 -7.41 -11.26 0.99
C ARG A 155 -6.33 -11.91 1.87
N TYR A 156 -6.01 -11.34 3.04
CA TYR A 156 -5.19 -11.98 4.07
C TYR A 156 -5.77 -11.80 5.49
N ALA A 157 -7.10 -11.70 5.63
CA ALA A 157 -7.69 -12.11 6.89
C ALA A 157 -7.56 -13.64 6.94
N SER A 158 -6.39 -14.14 7.35
CA SER A 158 -6.23 -15.56 7.64
C SER A 158 -7.29 -15.91 8.67
N ASP A 159 -8.10 -16.91 8.33
CA ASP A 159 -8.96 -17.63 9.24
C ASP A 159 -8.31 -17.70 10.63
N LYS A 160 -8.87 -16.98 11.58
CA LYS A 160 -8.59 -17.12 13.01
C LYS A 160 -9.81 -17.75 13.66
#